data_AF-A0A811QQU3-F1
#
_entry.id   AF-A0A811QQU3-F1
#
_cell.length_a   1.000
_cell.length_b   1.000
_cell.length_c   1.000
_cell.angle_alpha   90.00
_cell.angle_beta   90.00
_cell.angle_gamma   90.00
#
_symmetry.space_group_name_H-M   'P 1'
#
loop_
_entity.id
_entity.type
_entity.pdbx_description
1 polymer ?
#
loop_
_entity_poly.entity_id
_entity_poly.type
_entity_poly.pdbx_seq_one_letter_code
_entity_poly.pdbx_strand_id
1 'polypeptide(L)'
;MASVERQRDRETPHSLLGGRHRRRRHQQEESIELLEELGLPKGFLPLEDIQELGYNRQTGFMWLVQGNKKVEHTFKKIEQTVSYAAEVTAFAEMDKLRKITGMKTKELMLLLSVVEVYVPEASPEKVTFKTGTGLSDTFDATAFALESN
;
A
#
# COMPACT_ATOMS: atom_id res chain seq x y z
N MET A 1 -16.34 -1.01 -7.68
CA MET A 1 -16.99 -1.36 -6.40
C MET A 1 -17.47 -2.81 -6.43
N ALA A 2 -18.45 -3.20 -7.24
CA ALA A 2 -18.99 -4.58 -7.27
C ALA A 2 -18.01 -5.72 -7.65
N SER A 3 -16.83 -5.44 -8.22
CA SER A 3 -15.82 -6.47 -8.54
C SER A 3 -14.82 -6.71 -7.41
N VAL A 4 -14.60 -5.71 -6.54
CA VAL A 4 -13.67 -5.78 -5.40
C VAL A 4 -14.35 -6.50 -4.23
N GLU A 5 -15.59 -6.15 -3.96
CA GLU A 5 -16.42 -6.77 -2.91
C GLU A 5 -16.64 -8.27 -3.19
N ARG A 6 -16.87 -8.63 -4.46
CA ARG A 6 -16.94 -10.04 -4.91
C ARG A 6 -15.64 -10.82 -4.80
N GLN A 7 -14.48 -10.16 -4.75
CA GLN A 7 -13.20 -10.83 -4.48
C GLN A 7 -12.98 -11.00 -2.97
N ARG A 8 -13.26 -9.96 -2.16
CA ARG A 8 -13.16 -10.03 -0.69
C ARG A 8 -14.09 -11.10 -0.08
N ASP A 9 -15.33 -11.18 -0.57
CA ASP A 9 -16.34 -12.16 -0.12
C ASP A 9 -15.98 -13.62 -0.40
N ARG A 10 -15.12 -13.88 -1.40
CA ARG A 10 -14.67 -15.23 -1.75
C ARG A 10 -13.48 -15.71 -0.91
N GLU A 11 -12.83 -14.80 -0.17
CA GLU A 11 -11.48 -15.02 0.36
C GLU A 11 -11.42 -14.90 1.90
N THR A 12 -12.53 -14.64 2.60
CA THR A 12 -12.51 -14.45 4.06
C THR A 12 -12.49 -15.78 4.84
N PRO A 13 -11.48 -16.08 5.68
CA PRO A 13 -11.59 -17.11 6.70
C PRO A 13 -12.26 -16.53 7.95
N HIS A 14 -13.21 -17.27 8.52
CA HIS A 14 -13.75 -17.00 9.85
C HIS A 14 -12.67 -17.17 10.93
N SER A 15 -12.41 -16.13 11.74
CA SER A 15 -12.25 -16.15 13.22
C SER A 15 -11.27 -15.06 13.71
N LEU A 16 -11.24 -14.58 14.96
CA LEU A 16 -12.20 -14.38 16.07
C LEU A 16 -11.56 -13.32 16.99
N LEU A 17 -12.40 -12.60 17.73
CA LEU A 17 -12.20 -12.00 19.06
C LEU A 17 -10.77 -11.68 19.55
N GLY A 18 -10.43 -10.38 19.55
CA GLY A 18 -9.29 -9.84 20.28
C GLY A 18 -9.40 -8.32 20.39
N GLY A 19 -9.14 -7.74 21.57
CA GLY A 19 -9.33 -6.31 21.84
C GLY A 19 -8.62 -5.39 20.83
N ARG A 20 -9.19 -4.21 20.57
CA ARG A 20 -8.81 -3.28 19.48
C ARG A 20 -7.30 -2.99 19.41
N HIS A 21 -6.61 -2.96 20.53
CA HIS A 21 -5.18 -2.62 20.60
C HIS A 21 -4.23 -3.76 20.18
N ARG A 22 -4.62 -5.04 20.43
CA ARG A 22 -3.81 -6.20 20.02
C ARG A 22 -3.94 -6.49 18.53
N ARG A 23 -5.12 -6.22 17.95
CA ARG A 23 -5.35 -6.37 16.51
C ARG A 23 -4.50 -5.41 15.68
N ARG A 24 -4.33 -4.16 16.11
CA ARG A 24 -3.56 -3.16 15.37
C ARG A 24 -2.10 -3.55 15.18
N ARG A 25 -1.40 -3.93 16.26
CA ARG A 25 0.02 -4.35 16.16
C ARG A 25 0.20 -5.54 15.22
N HIS A 26 -0.68 -6.53 15.33
CA HIS A 26 -0.63 -7.70 14.48
C HIS A 26 -0.78 -7.34 12.99
N GLN A 27 -1.71 -6.44 12.65
CA GLN A 27 -1.92 -6.00 11.27
C GLN A 27 -0.75 -5.18 10.71
N GLN A 28 -0.05 -4.42 11.57
CA GLN A 28 1.17 -3.71 11.18
C GLN A 28 2.30 -4.69 10.86
N GLU A 29 2.49 -5.69 11.71
CA GLU A 29 3.49 -6.75 11.51
C GLU A 29 3.20 -7.53 10.21
N GLU A 30 1.96 -7.98 10.01
CA GLU A 30 1.53 -8.66 8.77
C GLU A 30 1.75 -7.80 7.53
N SER A 31 1.49 -6.48 7.61
CA SER A 31 1.76 -5.56 6.50
C SER A 31 3.24 -5.45 6.17
N ILE A 32 4.09 -5.40 7.19
CA ILE A 32 5.54 -5.29 7.02
C ILE A 32 6.09 -6.57 6.41
N GLU A 33 5.68 -7.72 6.92
CA GLU A 33 6.07 -9.04 6.42
C GLU A 33 5.63 -9.24 4.97
N LEU A 34 4.39 -8.85 4.63
CA LEU A 34 3.89 -8.93 3.26
C LEU A 34 4.71 -8.05 2.30
N LEU A 35 5.00 -6.80 2.68
CA LEU A 35 5.80 -5.91 1.85
C LEU A 35 7.23 -6.45 1.66
N GLU A 36 7.83 -7.01 2.71
CA GLU A 36 9.14 -7.65 2.64
C GLU A 36 9.14 -8.89 1.75
N GLU A 37 8.11 -9.74 1.84
CA GLU A 37 7.92 -10.90 0.97
C GLU A 37 7.81 -10.48 -0.51
N LEU A 38 7.14 -9.37 -0.78
CA LEU A 38 6.94 -8.82 -2.11
C LEU A 38 8.13 -7.98 -2.61
N GLY A 39 9.24 -7.87 -1.86
CA GLY A 39 10.39 -7.05 -2.26
C GLY A 39 10.12 -5.53 -2.26
N LEU A 40 9.05 -5.10 -1.60
CA LEU A 40 8.65 -3.69 -1.52
C LEU A 40 9.17 -3.02 -0.23
N PRO A 41 9.39 -1.69 -0.24
CA PRO A 41 9.80 -0.99 0.97
C PRO A 41 8.78 -1.12 2.10
N LYS A 42 9.24 -1.53 3.29
CA LYS A 42 8.38 -1.82 4.44
C LYS A 42 7.60 -0.62 5.00
N GLY A 43 8.09 0.61 4.77
CA GLY A 43 7.43 1.85 5.19
C GLY A 43 6.51 2.44 4.13
N PHE A 44 6.20 1.69 3.07
CA PHE A 44 5.38 2.18 1.97
C PHE A 44 3.92 2.47 2.35
N LEU A 45 3.33 1.69 3.26
CA LEU A 45 1.94 1.85 3.69
C LEU A 45 1.83 2.64 5.00
N PRO A 46 0.77 3.47 5.18
CA PRO A 46 0.51 4.11 6.46
C PRO A 46 -0.01 3.09 7.47
N LEU A 47 0.83 2.75 8.44
CA LEU A 47 0.56 1.66 9.39
C LEU A 47 -0.30 2.08 10.60
N GLU A 48 -0.53 3.38 10.84
CA GLU A 48 -1.07 3.90 12.11
C GLU A 48 -2.54 3.56 12.38
N ASP A 49 -3.37 3.42 11.35
CA ASP A 49 -4.82 3.23 11.49
C ASP A 49 -5.39 2.10 10.62
N ILE A 50 -4.57 1.06 10.39
CA ILE A 50 -4.99 -0.16 9.70
C ILE A 50 -6.05 -0.87 10.54
N GLN A 51 -7.22 -1.11 9.93
CA GLN A 51 -8.29 -1.93 10.50
C GLN A 51 -8.28 -3.35 9.94
N GLU A 52 -7.94 -3.48 8.67
CA GLU A 52 -7.92 -4.76 7.96
C GLU A 52 -6.89 -4.70 6.83
N LEU A 53 -6.04 -5.72 6.77
CA LEU A 53 -5.17 -6.05 5.66
C LEU A 53 -5.53 -7.46 5.22
N GLY A 54 -5.76 -7.63 3.93
CA GLY A 54 -5.95 -8.94 3.33
C GLY A 54 -5.10 -9.12 2.08
N TYR A 55 -4.67 -10.36 1.86
CA TYR A 55 -3.89 -10.76 0.70
C TYR A 55 -4.25 -12.18 0.27
N ASN A 56 -4.70 -12.32 -0.97
CA ASN A 56 -4.85 -13.63 -1.60
C ASN A 56 -3.61 -13.95 -2.44
N ARG A 57 -2.83 -14.89 -1.93
CA ARG A 57 -1.61 -15.43 -2.56
C ARG A 57 -1.85 -16.07 -3.93
N GLN A 58 -3.03 -16.64 -4.18
CA GLN A 58 -3.36 -17.29 -5.45
C GLN A 58 -3.63 -16.27 -6.56
N THR A 59 -4.30 -15.17 -6.24
CA THR A 59 -4.71 -14.15 -7.23
C THR A 59 -3.77 -12.95 -7.27
N GLY A 60 -2.93 -12.80 -6.24
CA GLY A 60 -2.13 -11.60 -5.98
C GLY A 60 -2.98 -10.43 -5.50
N PHE A 61 -4.29 -10.59 -5.27
CA PHE A 61 -5.14 -9.47 -4.86
C PHE A 61 -4.88 -9.10 -3.40
N MET A 62 -4.69 -7.81 -3.12
CA MET A 62 -4.57 -7.29 -1.76
C MET A 62 -5.52 -6.12 -1.53
N TRP A 63 -5.92 -5.95 -0.28
CA TRP A 63 -6.66 -4.78 0.17
C TRP A 63 -6.23 -4.33 1.55
N LEU A 64 -6.35 -3.02 1.77
CA LEU A 64 -6.08 -2.36 3.02
C LEU A 64 -7.26 -1.46 3.36
N VAL A 65 -7.84 -1.64 4.54
CA VAL A 65 -8.90 -0.79 5.09
C VAL A 65 -8.35 -0.01 6.28
N GLN A 66 -8.59 1.30 6.27
CA GLN A 66 -8.18 2.24 7.31
C GLN A 66 -9.42 2.82 8.00
N GLY A 67 -9.29 3.21 9.27
CA GLY A 67 -10.40 3.80 10.01
C GLY A 67 -10.76 5.22 9.57
N ASN A 68 -9.77 5.96 9.08
CA ASN A 68 -9.95 7.29 8.54
C ASN A 68 -10.38 7.27 7.07
N LYS A 69 -11.27 8.21 6.70
CA LYS A 69 -11.74 8.36 5.31
C LYS A 69 -10.62 8.71 4.32
N LYS A 70 -9.58 9.37 4.82
CA LYS A 70 -8.38 9.77 4.09
C LYS A 70 -7.23 9.85 5.08
N VAL A 71 -6.09 9.25 4.74
CA VAL A 71 -4.82 9.40 5.46
C VAL A 71 -3.82 10.02 4.51
N GLU A 72 -3.14 11.08 4.93
CA GLU A 72 -2.03 11.67 4.19
C GLU A 72 -0.73 11.31 4.87
N HIS A 73 0.24 10.87 4.09
CA HIS A 73 1.59 10.60 4.56
C HIS A 73 2.59 11.37 3.70
N THR A 74 3.53 12.04 4.35
CA THR A 74 4.61 12.76 3.67
C THR A 74 5.90 12.00 3.89
N PHE A 75 6.45 11.46 2.80
CA PHE A 75 7.77 10.85 2.78
C PHE A 75 8.82 11.96 2.82
N LYS A 76 9.27 12.32 4.03
CA LYS A 76 10.13 13.50 4.28
C LYS A 76 11.39 13.53 3.42
N LYS A 77 12.00 12.37 3.17
CA LYS A 77 13.25 12.26 2.38
C LYS A 77 13.11 12.72 0.92
N ILE A 78 11.90 12.69 0.38
CA ILE A 78 11.60 13.08 -1.01
C ILE A 78 10.55 14.20 -1.08
N GLU A 79 10.16 14.75 0.08
CA GLU A 79 9.12 15.77 0.23
C GLU A 79 7.79 15.44 -0.48
N GLN A 80 7.52 14.14 -0.67
CA GLN A 80 6.37 13.67 -1.43
C GLN A 80 5.21 13.35 -0.51
N THR A 81 4.08 14.03 -0.71
CA THR A 81 2.82 13.70 -0.01
C THR A 81 1.99 12.74 -0.85
N VAL A 82 1.65 11.61 -0.23
CA VAL A 82 0.74 10.60 -0.75
C VAL A 82 -0.50 10.55 0.12
N SER A 83 -1.66 10.52 -0.52
CA SER A 83 -2.95 10.33 0.14
C SER A 83 -3.49 8.93 -0.14
N TYR A 84 -3.97 8.30 0.92
CA TYR A 84 -4.58 6.99 0.95
C TYR A 84 -6.06 7.15 1.31
N ALA A 85 -6.94 6.52 0.55
CA ALA A 85 -8.37 6.46 0.84
C ALA A 85 -8.64 5.46 1.98
N ALA A 86 -9.87 5.47 2.50
CA ALA A 86 -10.35 4.48 3.48
C ALA A 86 -10.11 3.04 3.05
N GLU A 87 -10.13 2.78 1.74
CA GLU A 87 -9.85 1.49 1.15
C GLU A 87 -8.83 1.66 0.01
N VAL A 88 -7.75 0.89 0.09
CA VAL A 88 -6.72 0.78 -0.95
C VAL A 88 -6.73 -0.66 -1.44
N THR A 89 -6.71 -0.86 -2.75
CA THR A 89 -6.60 -2.20 -3.35
C THR A 89 -5.55 -2.23 -4.43
N ALA A 90 -4.92 -3.38 -4.63
CA ALA A 90 -3.94 -3.60 -5.68
C ALA A 90 -3.86 -5.09 -6.04
N PHE A 91 -3.21 -5.37 -7.17
CA PHE A 91 -2.65 -6.69 -7.43
C PHE A 91 -1.15 -6.63 -7.18
N ALA A 92 -0.69 -7.44 -6.25
CA ALA A 92 0.69 -7.61 -5.87
C ALA A 92 1.34 -8.75 -6.67
N GLU A 93 2.54 -8.46 -7.15
CA GLU A 93 3.51 -9.37 -7.75
C GLU A 93 4.86 -9.12 -7.06
N MET A 94 5.84 -9.99 -7.26
CA MET A 94 7.20 -9.72 -6.77
C MET A 94 7.67 -8.37 -7.30
N ASP A 95 8.19 -7.54 -6.39
CA ASP A 95 8.71 -6.20 -6.62
C ASP A 95 7.69 -5.18 -7.16
N LYS A 96 6.38 -5.50 -7.18
CA LYS A 96 5.41 -4.71 -7.93
C LYS A 96 3.99 -4.74 -7.38
N LEU A 97 3.37 -3.56 -7.33
CA LEU A 97 1.93 -3.36 -7.16
C LEU A 97 1.35 -2.75 -8.43
N ARG A 98 0.24 -3.29 -8.94
CA ARG A 98 -0.46 -2.77 -10.13
C ARG A 98 -1.95 -2.65 -9.92
N LYS A 99 -2.59 -1.86 -10.79
CA LYS A 99 -4.02 -1.50 -10.72
C LYS A 99 -4.39 -0.98 -9.33
N ILE A 100 -3.49 -0.16 -8.78
CA ILE A 100 -3.67 0.43 -7.46
C ILE A 100 -4.89 1.35 -7.51
N THR A 101 -5.74 1.25 -6.50
CA THR A 101 -6.87 2.15 -6.27
C THR A 101 -6.78 2.72 -4.86
N GLY A 102 -7.33 3.92 -4.66
CA GLY A 102 -7.32 4.56 -3.34
C GLY A 102 -6.01 5.27 -2.99
N MET A 103 -5.01 5.31 -3.88
CA MET A 103 -3.76 6.05 -3.66
C MET A 103 -3.63 7.23 -4.63
N LYS A 104 -3.27 8.41 -4.13
CA LYS A 104 -2.99 9.60 -4.95
C LYS A 104 -1.75 10.32 -4.48
N THR A 105 -0.94 10.82 -5.41
CA THR A 105 0.22 11.65 -5.16
C THR A 105 -0.06 13.11 -5.54
N LYS A 106 0.60 14.06 -4.88
CA LYS A 106 0.53 15.48 -5.26
C LYS A 106 1.72 15.82 -6.16
N GLU A 107 1.45 16.17 -7.41
CA GLU A 107 2.47 16.54 -8.39
C GLU A 107 2.03 17.81 -9.13
N LEU A 108 2.91 18.81 -9.23
CA LEU A 108 2.64 20.09 -9.93
C LEU A 108 1.27 20.72 -9.58
N MET A 109 0.93 20.73 -8.28
CA MET A 109 -0.36 21.19 -7.71
C MET A 109 -1.59 20.33 -8.02
N LEU A 110 -1.45 19.23 -8.78
CA LEU A 110 -2.52 18.29 -9.09
C LEU A 110 -2.46 17.05 -8.18
N LEU A 111 -3.62 16.44 -7.91
CA LEU A 111 -3.70 15.13 -7.25
C LEU A 111 -3.87 14.05 -8.31
N LEU A 112 -2.83 13.24 -8.51
CA LEU A 112 -2.80 12.20 -9.52
C LEU A 112 -2.95 10.83 -8.88
N SER A 113 -3.81 9.99 -9.46
CA SER A 113 -3.98 8.61 -9.01
C SER A 113 -2.76 7.79 -9.37
N VAL A 114 -2.15 7.16 -8.36
CA VAL A 114 -1.10 6.18 -8.58
C VAL A 114 -1.75 4.85 -8.92
N VAL A 115 -1.30 4.24 -10.02
CA VAL A 115 -1.88 3.00 -10.56
C VAL A 115 -0.89 1.84 -10.52
N GLU A 116 0.39 2.12 -10.42
CA GLU A 116 1.46 1.13 -10.36
C GLU A 116 2.62 1.66 -9.53
N VAL A 117 3.23 0.77 -8.74
CA VAL A 117 4.48 1.00 -8.04
C VAL A 117 5.36 -0.24 -8.24
N TYR A 118 6.64 -0.07 -8.51
CA TYR A 118 7.56 -1.20 -8.66
C TYR A 118 9.00 -0.85 -8.33
N VAL A 119 9.76 -1.87 -7.96
CA VAL A 119 11.22 -1.83 -7.84
C VAL A 119 11.80 -2.27 -9.19
N PRO A 120 12.58 -1.43 -9.90
CA PRO A 120 13.16 -1.82 -11.18
C PRO A 120 14.25 -2.87 -11.01
N GLU A 121 14.23 -3.93 -11.83
CA GLU A 121 15.23 -5.01 -11.79
C GLU A 121 16.68 -4.51 -11.95
N ALA A 122 16.88 -3.49 -12.79
CA ALA A 122 18.19 -2.89 -13.02
C ALA A 122 18.68 -1.99 -11.87
N SER A 123 17.81 -1.61 -10.93
CA SER A 123 18.12 -0.72 -9.82
C SER A 123 17.26 -1.08 -8.59
N PRO A 124 17.56 -2.18 -7.88
CA PRO A 124 16.78 -2.68 -6.74
C PRO A 124 16.72 -1.70 -5.56
N GLU A 125 17.61 -0.71 -5.52
CA GLU A 125 17.64 0.37 -4.56
C GLU A 125 16.65 1.51 -4.87
N LYS A 126 15.91 1.42 -5.98
CA LYS A 126 14.95 2.43 -6.43
C LYS A 126 13.52 1.92 -6.41
N VAL A 127 12.58 2.86 -6.32
CA VAL A 127 11.13 2.60 -6.41
C VAL A 127 10.54 3.58 -7.40
N THR A 128 9.79 3.08 -8.37
CA THR A 128 9.10 3.88 -9.39
C THR A 128 7.61 3.90 -9.12
N PHE A 129 7.02 5.09 -9.16
CA PHE A 129 5.58 5.32 -9.10
C PHE A 129 5.10 5.68 -10.49
N LYS A 130 3.97 5.12 -10.93
CA LYS A 130 3.30 5.54 -12.17
C LYS A 130 1.89 5.99 -11.87
N THR A 131 1.50 7.08 -12.51
CA THR A 131 0.16 7.64 -12.39
C THR A 131 -0.72 7.21 -13.56
N GLY A 132 -2.05 7.34 -13.39
CA GLY A 132 -3.02 7.04 -14.44
C GLY A 132 -2.91 7.95 -15.67
N THR A 133 -2.15 9.05 -15.60
CA THR A 133 -1.87 9.95 -16.73
C THR A 133 -0.61 9.54 -17.51
N GLY A 134 0.13 8.53 -17.05
CA GLY A 134 1.39 8.08 -17.66
C GLY A 134 2.64 8.77 -17.12
N LEU A 135 2.51 9.71 -16.17
CA LEU A 135 3.67 10.28 -15.47
C LEU A 135 4.30 9.25 -14.54
N SER A 136 5.62 9.30 -14.41
CA SER A 136 6.37 8.40 -13.56
C SER A 136 7.51 9.10 -12.85
N ASP A 137 7.64 8.83 -11.55
CA ASP A 137 8.72 9.32 -10.72
C ASP A 137 9.47 8.16 -10.08
N THR A 138 10.79 8.28 -9.98
CA THR A 138 11.66 7.26 -9.38
C THR A 138 12.44 7.86 -8.21
N PHE A 139 12.43 7.16 -7.09
CA PHE A 139 13.04 7.59 -5.84
C PHE A 139 13.90 6.49 -5.23
N ASP A 140 14.80 6.85 -4.31
CA ASP A 140 15.51 5.87 -3.50
C ASP A 140 14.54 5.09 -2.60
N ALA A 141 14.64 3.77 -2.57
CA ALA A 141 13.81 2.89 -1.75
C ALA A 141 13.89 3.23 -0.26
N THR A 142 15.04 3.75 0.18
CA THR A 142 15.26 4.20 1.56
C THR A 142 14.37 5.40 1.95
N ALA A 143 13.78 6.11 0.98
CA ALA A 143 12.78 7.15 1.21
C ALA A 143 11.49 6.59 1.82
N PHE A 144 11.24 5.30 1.62
CA PHE A 144 10.04 4.57 2.06
C PHE A 144 10.40 3.48 3.09
N ALA A 145 11.54 3.60 3.76
CA ALA A 145 11.87 2.73 4.88
C ALA A 145 10.93 3.02 6.06
N LEU A 146 10.72 2.04 6.94
CA LEU A 146 9.98 2.25 8.19
C LEU A 146 10.66 3.39 8.97
N GLU A 147 9.92 4.46 9.27
CA GLU A 147 10.42 5.46 10.23
C GLU A 147 10.49 4.78 11.60
N SER A 148 11.70 4.60 12.13
CA SER A 148 11.89 4.22 13.53
C SER A 148 11.52 5.42 14.39
N ASN A 149 10.37 5.33 15.06
CA ASN A 149 9.96 6.27 16.11
C ASN A 149 10.67 5.95 17.43
#